data_AF-A0A8I0Q4K9-F1
#
_entry.id   AF-A0A8I0Q4K9-F1
#
_cell.length_a   1.000
_cell.length_b   1.000
_cell.length_c   1.000
_cell.angle_alpha   90.00
_cell.angle_beta   90.00
_cell.angle_gamma   90.00
#
_symmetry.space_group_name_H-M   'P 1'
#
loop_
_entity.id
_entity.type
_entity.pdbx_description
1 polymer ?
#
loop_
_entity_poly.entity_id
_entity_poly.type
_entity_poly.pdbx_seq_one_letter_code
_entity_poly.pdbx_strand_id
1 'polypeptide(L)'
;MYFREMLFLKVINMTDILYDSDMASVNRAVGDRLFCRRKALGYSGQQIAACLGISQQQLSRYERGQSRINVGLLVRAADILKTPVGWFFAGCQDNALYEESLSVQSDIYTAASVTSKSEYLN
;
A
#
# COMPACT_ATOMS: atom_id res chain seq x y z
N MET A 1 39.32 12.62 27.11
CA MET A 1 38.62 13.37 26.04
C MET A 1 37.86 12.37 25.14
N TYR A 2 36.96 11.58 25.74
CA TYR A 2 36.11 10.60 25.06
C TYR A 2 34.83 11.28 24.56
N PHE A 3 34.97 12.25 23.66
CA PHE A 3 33.84 13.10 23.25
C PHE A 3 33.34 12.84 21.83
N ARG A 4 33.70 11.72 21.19
CA ARG A 4 33.35 11.47 19.79
C ARG A 4 32.84 10.06 19.44
N GLU A 5 32.44 9.23 20.40
CA GLU A 5 31.95 7.87 20.11
C GLU A 5 30.62 7.50 20.81
N MET A 6 29.95 8.43 21.51
CA MET A 6 28.77 8.09 22.32
C MET A 6 27.49 8.86 21.93
N LEU A 7 27.39 9.30 20.67
CA LEU A 7 26.20 9.97 20.12
C LEU A 7 25.78 9.42 18.74
N PHE A 8 26.22 8.21 18.40
CA PHE A 8 25.77 7.48 17.21
C PHE A 8 24.61 6.49 17.50
N LEU A 9 23.91 6.71 18.62
CA LEU A 9 22.61 6.09 18.92
C LEU A 9 21.54 7.18 18.95
N LYS A 10 21.57 8.07 17.95
CA LYS A 10 20.43 8.95 17.66
C LYS A 10 19.26 8.06 17.23
N VAL A 11 18.38 7.80 18.19
CA VAL A 11 16.93 7.80 18.00
C VAL A 11 16.46 6.95 16.82
N ILE A 12 16.28 5.65 17.04
CA ILE A 12 15.29 4.92 16.25
C ILE A 12 13.94 5.40 16.80
N ASN A 13 13.23 6.28 16.08
CA ASN A 13 11.93 6.78 16.57
C ASN A 13 10.94 5.61 16.64
N MET A 14 10.07 5.58 17.65
CA MET A 14 8.98 4.60 17.76
C MET A 14 8.10 4.58 16.49
N THR A 15 7.97 5.73 15.82
CA THR A 15 7.30 5.87 14.52
C THR A 15 8.02 5.11 13.40
N ASP A 16 9.35 5.07 13.40
CA ASP A 16 10.13 4.35 12.39
C ASP A 16 9.97 2.83 12.58
N ILE A 17 9.88 2.37 13.84
CA ILE A 17 9.68 0.94 14.18
C ILE A 17 8.29 0.45 13.81
N LEU A 18 7.25 1.23 14.14
CA LEU A 18 5.86 0.89 13.81
C LEU A 18 5.62 0.96 12.30
N TYR A 19 6.19 1.96 11.61
CA TYR A 19 6.09 2.10 10.17
C TYR A 19 6.75 0.94 9.41
N ASP A 20 7.92 0.47 9.85
CA ASP A 20 8.58 -0.67 9.19
C ASP A 20 7.79 -1.98 9.40
N SER A 21 7.11 -2.13 10.55
CA SER A 21 6.21 -3.27 10.82
C SER A 21 4.97 -3.25 9.91
N ASP A 22 4.29 -2.11 9.80
CA ASP A 22 3.10 -1.98 8.96
C ASP A 22 3.44 -2.09 7.47
N MET A 23 4.58 -1.52 7.04
CA MET A 23 5.05 -1.69 5.67
C MET A 23 5.48 -3.13 5.39
N ALA A 24 6.05 -3.85 6.36
CA ALA A 24 6.36 -5.27 6.22
C ALA A 24 5.09 -6.11 6.04
N SER A 25 4.00 -5.77 6.75
CA SER A 25 2.71 -6.46 6.62
C SER A 25 2.10 -6.26 5.22
N VAL A 26 2.13 -5.04 4.68
CA VAL A 26 1.64 -4.73 3.32
C VAL A 26 2.47 -5.42 2.24
N ASN A 27 3.80 -5.37 2.33
CA ASN A 27 4.67 -6.03 1.37
C ASN A 27 4.42 -7.54 1.34
N ARG A 28 4.19 -8.15 2.51
CA ARG A 28 3.86 -9.57 2.61
C ARG A 28 2.53 -9.89 1.95
N ALA A 29 1.48 -9.12 2.23
CA ALA A 29 0.16 -9.33 1.66
C ALA A 29 0.15 -9.21 0.12
N VAL A 30 0.84 -8.19 -0.41
CA VAL A 30 1.02 -8.02 -1.87
C VAL A 30 1.81 -9.19 -2.46
N GLY A 31 2.89 -9.61 -1.79
CA GLY A 31 3.74 -10.73 -2.20
C GLY A 31 2.99 -12.06 -2.27
N ASP A 32 2.18 -12.36 -1.25
CA ASP A 32 1.37 -13.58 -1.19
C ASP A 32 0.35 -13.61 -2.35
N ARG A 33 -0.27 -12.47 -2.67
CA ARG A 33 -1.15 -12.36 -3.84
C ARG A 33 -0.44 -12.59 -5.16
N LEU A 34 0.73 -12.00 -5.34
CA LEU A 34 1.56 -12.20 -6.52
C LEU A 34 1.86 -13.68 -6.71
N PHE A 35 2.27 -14.37 -5.64
CA PHE A 35 2.53 -15.81 -5.64
C PHE A 35 1.29 -16.62 -5.98
N CYS A 36 0.18 -16.40 -5.28
CA CYS A 36 -1.07 -17.14 -5.46
C CYS A 36 -1.61 -16.98 -6.89
N ARG A 37 -1.63 -15.77 -7.43
CA ARG A 37 -2.11 -15.52 -8.79
C ARG A 37 -1.20 -16.17 -9.83
N ARG A 38 0.12 -16.04 -9.67
CA ARG A 38 1.09 -16.70 -10.55
C ARG A 38 0.86 -18.21 -10.59
N LYS A 39 0.69 -18.84 -9.42
CA LYS A 39 0.43 -20.28 -9.29
C LYS A 39 -0.90 -20.69 -9.89
N ALA A 40 -1.96 -19.90 -9.70
CA ALA A 40 -3.27 -20.16 -10.28
C ALA A 40 -3.25 -20.15 -11.82
N LEU A 41 -2.38 -19.34 -12.43
CA LEU A 41 -2.18 -19.32 -13.89
C LEU A 41 -1.16 -20.36 -14.38
N GLY A 42 -0.61 -21.20 -13.49
CA GLY A 42 0.34 -22.25 -13.85
C GLY A 42 1.76 -21.77 -14.17
N TYR A 43 2.08 -20.51 -13.92
CA TYR A 43 3.40 -19.96 -14.24
C TYR A 43 4.46 -20.34 -13.18
N SER A 44 5.65 -20.71 -13.66
CA SER A 44 6.83 -20.84 -12.82
C SER A 44 7.37 -19.46 -12.41
N GLY A 45 8.14 -19.42 -11.32
CA GLY A 45 8.79 -18.18 -10.89
C GLY A 45 9.76 -17.64 -11.94
N GLN A 46 10.47 -18.53 -12.65
CA GLN A 46 11.40 -18.14 -13.70
C GLN A 46 10.67 -17.50 -14.90
N GLN A 47 9.50 -18.03 -15.28
CA GLN A 47 8.68 -17.47 -16.37
C GLN A 47 8.21 -16.05 -16.04
N ILE A 48 7.62 -15.82 -14.88
CA ILE A 48 7.16 -14.47 -14.49
C ILE A 48 8.33 -13.50 -14.30
N ALA A 49 9.43 -13.95 -13.69
CA ALA A 49 10.60 -13.10 -13.51
C ALA A 49 11.16 -12.63 -14.86
N ALA A 50 11.23 -13.52 -15.86
CA ALA A 50 11.63 -13.17 -17.22
C ALA A 50 10.67 -12.16 -17.87
N CYS A 51 9.35 -12.36 -17.77
CA CYS A 51 8.35 -11.41 -18.29
C CYS A 51 8.45 -10.02 -17.62
N LEU A 52 8.83 -9.98 -16.34
CA LEU A 52 8.99 -8.73 -15.58
C LEU A 52 10.36 -8.05 -15.76
N GLY A 53 11.31 -8.73 -16.41
CA GLY A 53 12.68 -8.25 -16.59
C GLY A 53 13.50 -8.23 -15.28
N ILE A 54 13.25 -9.17 -14.37
CA ILE A 54 13.94 -9.28 -13.07
C ILE A 54 14.49 -10.70 -12.86
N SER A 55 15.37 -10.87 -11.86
CA SER A 55 15.84 -12.21 -11.50
C SER A 55 14.78 -13.02 -10.76
N GLN A 56 14.85 -14.35 -10.87
CA GLN A 56 13.95 -15.26 -10.12
C GLN A 56 14.13 -15.11 -8.60
N GLN A 57 15.34 -14.78 -8.14
CA GLN A 57 15.61 -14.47 -6.73
C GLN A 57 14.92 -13.16 -6.29
N GLN A 58 14.92 -12.12 -7.13
CA GLN A 58 14.18 -10.89 -6.86
C GLN A 58 12.67 -11.15 -6.77
N LEU A 59 12.11 -11.87 -7.75
CA LEU A 59 10.70 -12.29 -7.68
C LEU A 59 10.41 -13.05 -6.38
N SER A 60 11.28 -14.00 -6.01
CA SER A 60 11.11 -14.78 -4.78
C SER A 60 11.16 -13.93 -3.52
N ARG A 61 11.95 -12.84 -3.49
CA ARG A 61 11.96 -11.87 -2.37
C ARG A 61 10.66 -11.07 -2.32
N TYR A 62 10.13 -10.66 -3.47
CA TYR A 62 8.85 -9.97 -3.56
C TYR A 62 7.70 -10.86 -3.10
N GLU A 63 7.64 -12.10 -3.56
CA GLU A 63 6.59 -13.05 -3.16
C GLU A 63 6.59 -13.37 -1.66
N ARG A 64 7.74 -13.26 -0.99
CA ARG A 64 7.87 -13.47 0.46
C ARG A 64 7.79 -12.16 1.27
N GLY A 65 7.55 -11.03 0.63
CA GLY A 65 7.51 -9.70 1.29
C GLY A 65 8.86 -9.22 1.83
N GLN A 66 9.98 -9.84 1.45
CA GLN A 66 11.32 -9.46 1.93
C GLN A 66 11.89 -8.22 1.25
N SER A 67 11.26 -7.76 0.18
CA SER A 67 11.70 -6.59 -0.57
C SER A 67 10.49 -5.81 -1.05
N ARG A 68 10.58 -4.49 -1.02
CA ARG A 68 9.56 -3.59 -1.53
C ARG A 68 9.45 -3.75 -3.05
N ILE A 69 8.22 -3.89 -3.54
CA ILE A 69 7.93 -3.97 -4.97
C ILE A 69 7.79 -2.54 -5.50
N ASN A 70 8.52 -2.21 -6.57
CA ASN A 70 8.37 -0.90 -7.22
C ASN A 70 6.98 -0.81 -7.90
N VAL A 71 6.32 0.35 -7.79
CA VAL A 71 4.99 0.61 -8.39
C VAL A 71 4.94 0.25 -9.88
N GLY A 72 5.95 0.65 -10.67
CA GLY A 72 6.02 0.32 -12.09
C GLY A 72 6.13 -1.18 -12.36
N LEU A 73 6.79 -1.93 -11.47
CA LEU A 73 6.84 -3.39 -11.56
C LEU A 73 5.49 -4.03 -11.21
N LEU A 74 4.78 -3.48 -10.23
CA LEU A 74 3.45 -3.94 -9.83
C LEU A 74 2.43 -3.72 -10.95
N VAL A 75 2.48 -2.58 -11.65
CA VAL A 75 1.65 -2.30 -12.82
C VAL A 75 1.90 -3.33 -13.92
N ARG A 76 3.17 -3.59 -14.28
CA ARG A 76 3.51 -4.62 -15.28
C ARG A 76 3.06 -6.02 -14.84
N ALA A 77 3.20 -6.35 -13.56
CA ALA A 77 2.72 -7.62 -13.02
C ALA A 77 1.20 -7.76 -13.17
N ALA A 78 0.44 -6.69 -12.98
CA ALA A 78 -1.00 -6.66 -13.17
C ALA A 78 -1.39 -7.03 -14.61
N ASP A 79 -0.70 -6.46 -15.60
CA ASP A 79 -0.94 -6.72 -17.02
C ASP A 79 -0.61 -8.16 -17.43
N ILE A 80 0.48 -8.72 -16.90
CA ILE A 80 0.91 -10.11 -17.15
C ILE A 80 -0.07 -11.09 -16.51
N LEU A 81 -0.47 -10.83 -15.26
CA LEU A 81 -1.29 -11.73 -14.44
C LEU A 81 -2.80 -11.53 -14.65
N LYS A 82 -3.18 -10.61 -15.55
CA LYS A 82 -4.57 -10.32 -15.92
C LYS A 82 -5.41 -9.98 -14.69
N THR A 83 -4.93 -9.02 -13.91
CA THR A 83 -5.61 -8.50 -12.72
C THR A 83 -5.55 -6.97 -12.71
N PRO A 84 -6.56 -6.27 -12.18
CA PRO A 84 -6.44 -4.84 -11.89
C PRO A 84 -5.31 -4.58 -10.90
N VAL A 85 -4.57 -3.47 -11.02
CA VAL A 85 -3.47 -3.15 -10.08
C VAL A 85 -3.93 -3.06 -8.62
N GLY A 86 -5.14 -2.53 -8.38
CA GLY A 86 -5.73 -2.45 -7.04
C GLY A 86 -6.00 -3.81 -6.39
N TRP A 87 -6.11 -4.88 -7.19
CA TRP A 87 -6.35 -6.23 -6.68
C TRP A 87 -5.24 -6.71 -5.74
N PHE A 88 -4.00 -6.29 -5.97
CA PHE A 88 -2.87 -6.62 -5.11
C PHE A 88 -3.02 -6.10 -3.66
N PHE A 89 -3.86 -5.09 -3.42
CA PHE A 89 -4.00 -4.41 -2.14
C PHE A 89 -5.32 -4.66 -1.40
N ALA A 90 -6.23 -5.47 -1.96
CA ALA A 90 -7.48 -5.78 -1.26
C ALA A 90 -7.24 -6.31 0.19
N GLY A 91 -7.96 -5.84 1.20
CA GLY A 91 -7.71 -6.27 2.59
C GLY A 91 -6.31 -5.95 3.16
N CYS A 92 -5.50 -5.12 2.48
CA CYS A 92 -4.42 -4.37 3.12
C CYS A 92 -4.93 -3.06 3.74
N GLN A 93 -6.21 -2.73 3.52
CA GLN A 93 -6.88 -1.56 4.06
C GLN A 93 -7.43 -1.93 5.44
N ASP A 94 -6.80 -1.41 6.50
CA ASP A 94 -7.47 -1.26 7.78
C ASP A 94 -8.55 -0.20 7.61
N ASN A 95 -9.79 -0.65 7.41
CA ASN A 95 -10.96 0.23 7.30
C ASN A 95 -11.18 1.13 8.53
N ALA A 96 -10.45 0.93 9.63
CA ALA A 96 -10.65 1.64 10.89
C ALA A 96 -10.23 3.12 10.87
N LEU A 97 -9.29 3.54 10.00
CA LEU A 97 -8.72 4.89 10.07
C LEU A 97 -9.47 5.96 9.24
N TYR A 98 -10.31 5.56 8.28
CA TYR A 98 -10.99 6.49 7.39
C TYR A 98 -12.40 6.90 7.87
N GLU A 99 -13.06 6.09 8.70
CA GLU A 99 -14.40 6.41 9.21
C GLU A 99 -14.37 7.54 10.25
N GLU A 100 -13.32 7.61 11.08
CA GLU A 100 -13.20 8.63 12.13
C GLU A 100 -13.14 10.05 11.53
N SER A 101 -12.46 10.22 10.38
CA SER A 101 -12.30 11.52 9.72
C SER A 101 -13.54 12.00 8.94
N LEU A 102 -14.41 11.10 8.49
CA LEU A 102 -15.65 11.46 7.77
C LEU A 102 -16.75 11.96 8.71
N SER A 103 -16.74 11.54 9.98
CA SER A 103 -17.69 12.01 11.00
C SER A 103 -17.48 13.48 11.39
N VAL A 104 -16.25 14.00 11.29
CA VAL A 104 -15.91 15.38 11.65
C VAL A 104 -16.30 16.37 10.54
N GLN A 105 -16.40 15.94 9.28
CA GLN A 105 -16.70 16.81 8.15
C GLN A 105 -18.19 16.99 7.84
N SER A 106 -19.08 16.08 8.28
CA SER A 106 -20.53 16.21 8.06
C SER A 106 -21.15 17.41 8.79
N ASP A 107 -20.51 17.90 9.85
CA ASP A 107 -21.02 19.02 10.64
C ASP A 107 -20.82 20.38 9.95
N ILE A 108 -19.90 20.48 8.98
CA ILE A 108 -19.59 21.75 8.29
C ILE A 108 -20.59 22.03 7.13
N TYR A 109 -21.28 21.02 6.61
CA TYR A 109 -22.17 21.13 5.44
C TYR A 109 -23.67 21.01 5.76
N THR A 110 -24.07 20.93 7.03
CA THR A 110 -25.48 20.83 7.40
C THR A 110 -26.19 22.19 7.29
N ALA A 111 -26.80 22.41 6.12
CA ALA A 111 -28.07 23.12 5.89
C ALA A 111 -28.28 24.57 6.38
N ALA A 112 -27.31 25.28 6.93
CA ALA A 112 -27.47 26.71 7.25
C ALA A 112 -27.41 27.66 6.02
N SER A 113 -27.14 27.13 4.82
CA SER A 113 -27.06 27.91 3.57
C SER A 113 -28.28 27.75 2.65
N VAL A 114 -29.35 27.08 3.08
CA VAL A 114 -30.61 26.95 2.33
C VAL A 114 -31.77 27.64 3.06
N THR A 115 -31.64 28.95 3.24
CA THR A 115 -32.77 29.88 3.40
C THR A 115 -32.25 31.22 2.88
N SER A 116 -32.56 31.64 1.65
CA SER A 116 -33.91 32.01 1.24
C SER A 116 -34.05 31.93 -0.27
N LYS A 117 -34.99 31.10 -0.74
CA LYS A 117 -35.58 31.21 -2.07
C LYS A 117 -36.94 31.90 -1.87
N SER A 118 -36.93 33.23 -1.80
CA SER A 118 -38.11 34.08 -1.77
C SER A 118 -37.84 35.37 -2.53
N GLU A 119 -37.58 35.27 -3.82
CA GLU A 119 -37.64 36.41 -4.74
C GLU A 119 -37.97 35.90 -6.16
N TYR A 120 -39.11 35.22 -6.27
CA TYR A 120 -39.85 35.04 -7.51
C TYR A 120 -41.32 35.24 -7.17
N LEU A 121 -41.75 36.49 -7.01
CA LEU A 121 -43.09 36.99 -7.34
C LEU A 121 -43.16 38.48 -6.97
N ASN A 122 -42.94 39.34 -7.97
CA ASN A 122 -43.75 40.51 -8.35
C ASN A 122 -42.98 41.32 -9.40
#